data_AF-A0A7M5VDP9-F1
#
_entry.id   AF-A0A7M5VDP9-F1
#
_cell.length_a   1.000
_cell.length_b   1.000
_cell.length_c   1.000
_cell.angle_alpha   90.00
_cell.angle_beta   90.00
_cell.angle_gamma   90.00
#
_symmetry.space_group_name_H-M   'P 1'
#
loop_
_entity.id
_entity.type
_entity.pdbx_description
1 polymer ?
#
loop_
_entity_poly.entity_id
_entity_poly.type
_entity_poly.pdbx_seq_one_letter_code
_entity_poly.pdbx_strand_id
1 'polypeptide(L)'
;STYDERPFAMFHRTTRPEIKERIIKAFQDPDGMVRILIATIAFGMGIDCKNLHRIIHFGVPSDLDSYFQESGRAGRDGAQCSALLLLYPRCITRYVKKDIRDYVTNTQRCRREIFLEVYDSKPSTIQPKHTCCDFCHQKCECGNCESPDFLVDLLQSRDEIELPDNELINDEVEEQVECREGESESEPEI
;
A
#
# COMPACT_ATOMS: atom_id res chain seq x y z
N SER A 1 -3.69 27.50 10.40
CA SER A 1 -3.29 27.85 9.02
C SER A 1 -2.13 27.00 8.48
N THR A 2 -1.78 25.85 9.08
CA THR A 2 -0.53 25.09 8.77
C THR A 2 -0.74 23.81 7.94
N TYR A 3 -1.94 23.63 7.38
CA TYR A 3 -2.27 22.45 6.56
C TYR A 3 -1.88 22.61 5.09
N ASP A 4 -1.73 23.82 4.57
CA ASP A 4 -1.57 24.09 3.13
C ASP A 4 -0.12 24.02 2.60
N GLU A 5 0.88 23.80 3.45
CA GLU A 5 2.30 23.75 3.04
C GLU A 5 2.92 22.33 3.11
N ARG A 6 2.13 21.30 3.48
CA ARG A 6 2.67 19.95 3.67
C ARG A 6 2.70 19.19 2.37
N PRO A 7 3.82 18.51 2.01
CA PRO A 7 3.89 17.68 0.82
C PRO A 7 3.13 16.36 0.96
N PHE A 8 2.45 16.15 2.09
CA PHE A 8 1.71 14.93 2.39
C PHE A 8 0.36 15.21 3.04
N ALA A 9 -0.59 14.31 2.83
CA ALA A 9 -1.92 14.36 3.43
C ALA A 9 -2.40 12.98 3.89
N MET A 10 -3.34 12.96 4.84
CA MET A 10 -4.01 11.74 5.30
C MET A 10 -5.43 11.66 4.77
N PHE A 11 -5.82 10.49 4.26
CA PHE A 11 -7.15 10.23 3.73
C PHE A 11 -7.74 8.95 4.31
N HIS A 12 -8.85 9.09 5.03
CA HIS A 12 -9.55 7.96 5.63
C HIS A 12 -11.07 8.21 5.64
N ARG A 13 -11.83 7.19 6.03
CA ARG A 13 -13.31 7.24 6.01
C ARG A 13 -13.87 8.47 6.72
N THR A 14 -13.34 8.79 7.91
CA THR A 14 -13.81 9.90 8.76
C THR A 14 -13.25 11.27 8.40
N THR A 15 -12.40 11.39 7.37
CA THR A 15 -11.97 12.69 6.86
C THR A 15 -13.20 13.46 6.35
N ARG A 16 -13.35 14.71 6.78
CA ARG A 16 -14.49 15.57 6.40
C ARG A 16 -14.59 15.72 4.87
N PRO A 17 -15.80 15.74 4.28
CA PRO A 17 -15.98 15.86 2.83
C PRO A 17 -15.22 17.04 2.21
N GLU A 18 -15.30 18.23 2.83
CA GLU A 18 -14.58 19.42 2.36
C GLU A 18 -13.05 19.22 2.32
N ILE A 19 -12.51 18.48 3.29
CA ILE A 19 -11.08 18.18 3.37
C ILE A 19 -10.70 17.13 2.33
N LYS A 20 -11.53 16.10 2.13
CA LYS A 20 -11.32 15.08 1.09
C LYS A 20 -11.21 15.71 -0.29
N GLU A 21 -12.13 16.62 -0.64
CA GLU A 21 -12.09 17.32 -1.93
C GLU A 21 -10.83 18.15 -2.11
N ARG A 22 -10.40 18.87 -1.07
CA ARG A 22 -9.16 19.65 -1.11
C ARG A 22 -7.94 18.78 -1.31
N ILE A 23 -7.84 17.67 -0.57
CA ILE A 23 -6.72 16.72 -0.68
C ILE A 23 -6.68 16.10 -2.08
N ILE A 24 -7.83 15.65 -2.60
CA ILE A 24 -7.91 15.03 -3.93
C ILE A 24 -7.46 16.03 -5.00
N LYS A 25 -7.99 17.27 -4.98
CA LYS A 25 -7.59 18.32 -5.92
C LYS A 25 -6.09 18.59 -5.85
N ALA A 26 -5.54 18.78 -4.65
CA ALA A 26 -4.13 19.07 -4.46
C ALA A 26 -3.19 17.89 -4.79
N PHE A 27 -3.69 16.65 -4.72
CA PHE A 27 -2.92 15.45 -5.05
C PHE A 27 -2.97 15.09 -6.55
N GLN A 28 -4.06 15.42 -7.22
CA GLN A 28 -4.23 15.18 -8.67
C GLN A 28 -3.56 16.25 -9.54
N ASP A 29 -3.41 17.46 -9.00
CA ASP A 29 -2.71 18.56 -9.65
C ASP A 29 -1.20 18.26 -9.77
N PRO A 30 -0.61 18.23 -10.98
CA PRO A 30 0.84 18.06 -11.16
C PRO A 30 1.69 19.11 -10.44
N ASP A 31 1.17 20.33 -10.35
CA ASP A 31 1.76 21.46 -9.62
C ASP A 31 1.24 21.57 -8.18
N GLY A 32 0.43 20.59 -7.78
CA GLY A 32 -0.14 20.48 -6.45
C GLY A 32 0.93 20.21 -5.39
N MET A 33 0.68 20.74 -4.19
CA MET A 33 1.59 20.60 -3.07
C MET A 33 1.58 19.17 -2.50
N VAL A 34 0.46 18.46 -2.54
CA VAL A 34 0.37 17.10 -1.96
C VAL A 34 1.01 16.10 -2.92
N ARG A 35 2.16 15.56 -2.55
CA ARG A 35 2.90 14.56 -3.32
C ARG A 35 2.76 13.15 -2.76
N ILE A 36 2.48 13.04 -1.46
CA ILE A 36 2.34 11.76 -0.75
C ILE A 36 0.96 11.71 -0.11
N LEU A 37 0.17 10.70 -0.46
CA LEU A 37 -1.12 10.47 0.16
C LEU A 37 -1.08 9.21 1.02
N ILE A 38 -1.25 9.39 2.33
CA ILE A 38 -1.38 8.27 3.27
C ILE A 38 -2.87 7.94 3.37
N ALA A 39 -3.25 6.79 2.83
CA ALA A 39 -4.64 6.40 2.71
C ALA A 39 -4.91 5.00 3.28
N THR A 40 -6.12 4.81 3.79
CA THR A 40 -6.67 3.47 3.99
C THR A 40 -7.37 2.99 2.72
N ILE A 41 -7.79 1.71 2.69
CA ILE A 41 -8.57 1.08 1.61
C ILE A 41 -9.75 1.97 1.15
N ALA A 42 -10.31 2.80 2.05
CA ALA A 42 -11.40 3.73 1.78
C ALA A 42 -11.10 4.78 0.67
N PHE A 43 -9.83 5.07 0.36
CA PHE A 43 -9.48 5.95 -0.77
C PHE A 43 -9.78 5.29 -2.13
N GLY A 44 -9.94 3.97 -2.18
CA GLY A 44 -10.11 3.25 -3.44
C GLY A 44 -11.49 3.40 -4.10
N MET A 45 -12.55 3.69 -3.36
CA MET A 45 -13.89 3.69 -3.95
C MET A 45 -14.20 5.06 -4.59
N GLY A 46 -13.92 5.18 -5.90
CA GLY A 46 -14.45 6.28 -6.73
C GLY A 46 -13.49 7.43 -7.06
N ILE A 47 -12.21 7.34 -6.66
CA ILE A 47 -11.20 8.35 -6.99
C ILE A 47 -10.29 7.82 -8.12
N ASP A 48 -10.27 8.52 -9.25
CA ASP A 48 -9.43 8.18 -10.41
C ASP A 48 -8.25 9.16 -10.51
N CYS A 49 -7.12 8.82 -9.88
CA CYS A 49 -5.87 9.55 -10.02
C CYS A 49 -5.02 8.91 -11.13
N LYS A 50 -5.05 9.47 -12.33
CA LYS A 50 -4.30 8.92 -13.48
C LYS A 50 -2.78 9.01 -13.32
N ASN A 51 -2.30 10.09 -12.71
CA ASN A 51 -0.87 10.40 -12.55
C ASN A 51 -0.27 9.74 -11.29
N LEU A 52 -0.76 8.56 -10.93
CA LEU A 52 -0.29 7.83 -9.76
C LEU A 52 0.73 6.78 -10.20
N HIS A 53 2.00 6.97 -9.86
CA HIS A 53 3.07 6.08 -10.34
C HIS A 53 3.67 5.18 -9.27
N ARG A 54 3.40 5.43 -7.98
CA ARG A 54 3.90 4.61 -6.89
C ARG A 54 2.81 4.32 -5.87
N ILE A 55 2.70 3.06 -5.48
CA ILE A 55 1.87 2.62 -4.35
C ILE A 55 2.76 1.88 -3.37
N ILE A 56 2.66 2.24 -2.09
CA ILE A 56 3.38 1.58 -1.00
C ILE A 56 2.33 1.02 -0.03
N HIS A 57 2.28 -0.29 0.09
CA HIS A 57 1.44 -0.98 1.05
C HIS A 57 2.20 -1.11 2.37
N PHE A 58 1.72 -0.40 3.39
CA PHE A 58 2.25 -0.50 4.75
C PHE A 58 1.57 -1.66 5.48
N GLY A 59 2.07 -2.86 5.26
CA GLY A 59 1.47 -4.11 5.73
C GLY A 59 0.85 -4.92 4.61
N VAL A 60 0.61 -6.20 4.89
CA VAL A 60 0.08 -7.16 3.90
C VAL A 60 -1.45 -7.03 3.83
N PRO A 61 -2.04 -6.84 2.63
CA PRO A 61 -3.49 -6.88 2.46
C PRO A 61 -4.08 -8.22 2.91
N SER A 62 -5.40 -8.24 3.18
CA SER A 62 -6.09 -9.43 3.68
C SER A 62 -6.05 -10.61 2.72
N ASP A 63 -6.08 -10.31 1.42
CA ASP A 63 -6.06 -11.28 0.33
C ASP A 63 -5.42 -10.70 -0.93
N LEU A 64 -5.21 -11.60 -1.89
CA LEU A 64 -4.48 -11.28 -3.10
C LEU A 64 -5.27 -10.35 -4.02
N ASP A 65 -6.60 -10.55 -4.12
CA ASP A 65 -7.50 -9.69 -4.89
C ASP A 65 -7.47 -8.24 -4.39
N SER A 66 -7.45 -8.03 -3.08
CA SER A 66 -7.37 -6.69 -2.47
C SER A 66 -6.07 -6.01 -2.85
N TYR A 67 -4.92 -6.70 -2.70
CA TYR A 67 -3.62 -6.19 -3.14
C TYR A 67 -3.63 -5.80 -4.63
N PHE A 68 -4.34 -6.57 -5.45
CA PHE A 68 -4.44 -6.36 -6.88
C PHE A 68 -5.26 -5.14 -7.26
N GLN A 69 -6.44 -4.99 -6.65
CA GLN A 69 -7.29 -3.81 -6.85
C GLN A 69 -6.64 -2.52 -6.34
N GLU A 70 -5.90 -2.61 -5.24
CA GLU A 70 -5.16 -1.49 -4.66
C GLU A 70 -3.98 -1.11 -5.57
N SER A 71 -3.09 -2.06 -5.88
CA SER A 71 -1.92 -1.85 -6.73
C SER A 71 -2.28 -1.42 -8.16
N GLY A 72 -3.39 -1.92 -8.71
CA GLY A 72 -3.87 -1.62 -10.06
C GLY A 72 -4.35 -0.19 -10.28
N ARG A 73 -4.30 0.67 -9.25
CA ARG A 73 -4.60 2.11 -9.36
C ARG A 73 -3.45 2.91 -9.96
N ALA A 74 -2.23 2.38 -9.87
CA ALA A 74 -1.06 3.04 -10.43
C ALA A 74 -1.01 2.85 -11.96
N GLY A 75 -0.36 3.79 -12.65
CA GLY A 75 -0.05 3.68 -14.08
C GLY A 75 -1.27 3.72 -15.01
N ARG A 76 -2.39 4.34 -14.59
CA ARG A 76 -3.60 4.47 -15.42
C ARG A 76 -3.41 5.42 -16.61
N ASP A 77 -2.36 6.23 -16.60
CA ASP A 77 -1.87 7.02 -17.73
C ASP A 77 -1.00 6.21 -18.72
N GLY A 78 -0.71 4.94 -18.41
CA GLY A 78 0.13 4.07 -19.23
C GLY A 78 1.63 4.24 -18.98
N ALA A 79 2.04 5.13 -18.07
CA ALA A 79 3.43 5.27 -17.68
C ALA A 79 3.89 4.10 -16.79
N GLN A 80 5.20 3.83 -16.78
CA GLN A 80 5.78 2.86 -15.87
C GLN A 80 5.50 3.26 -14.42
N CYS A 81 5.02 2.31 -13.62
CA CYS A 81 4.71 2.51 -12.21
C CYS A 81 5.33 1.41 -11.34
N SER A 82 5.37 1.62 -10.03
CA SER A 82 5.79 0.63 -9.04
C SER A 82 4.74 0.42 -7.96
N ALA A 83 4.67 -0.83 -7.48
CA ALA A 83 3.89 -1.21 -6.31
C ALA A 83 4.83 -1.92 -5.34
N LEU A 84 5.07 -1.30 -4.19
CA LEU A 84 5.92 -1.82 -3.13
C LEU A 84 5.04 -2.38 -2.00
N LEU A 85 5.42 -3.54 -1.50
CA LEU A 85 4.78 -4.18 -0.37
C LEU A 85 5.79 -4.33 0.76
N LEU A 86 5.56 -3.62 1.88
CA LEU A 86 6.44 -3.68 3.04
C LEU A 86 6.07 -4.88 3.90
N LEU A 87 6.99 -5.84 3.99
CA LEU A 87 6.82 -7.07 4.76
C LEU A 87 7.49 -6.93 6.12
N TYR A 88 6.69 -7.06 7.17
CA TYR A 88 7.18 -7.23 8.54
C TYR A 88 6.95 -8.69 8.95
N PRO A 89 7.97 -9.40 9.48
CA PRO A 89 7.82 -10.82 9.86
C PRO A 89 6.62 -11.11 10.77
N ARG A 90 6.27 -10.16 11.65
CA ARG A 90 5.13 -10.25 12.56
C ARG A 90 3.75 -10.10 11.88
N CYS A 91 3.68 -9.52 10.68
CA CYS A 91 2.41 -9.26 9.98
C CYS A 91 1.92 -10.44 9.12
N ILE A 92 2.81 -11.36 8.75
CA ILE A 92 2.49 -12.46 7.80
C ILE A 92 1.72 -13.60 8.49
N THR A 93 1.77 -13.69 9.83
CA THR A 93 1.52 -14.96 10.53
C THR A 93 0.09 -15.19 11.04
N ARG A 94 -0.77 -14.15 11.18
CA ARG A 94 -2.06 -14.32 11.90
C ARG A 94 -3.34 -14.01 11.14
N TYR A 95 -3.36 -13.08 10.16
CA TYR A 95 -4.63 -12.57 9.60
C TYR A 95 -4.69 -12.45 8.07
N VAL A 96 -3.80 -13.12 7.34
CA VAL A 96 -3.78 -13.08 5.87
C VAL A 96 -4.16 -14.43 5.27
N LYS A 97 -4.94 -14.39 4.17
CA LYS A 97 -5.33 -15.57 3.41
C LYS A 97 -4.11 -16.25 2.77
N LYS A 98 -4.27 -17.53 2.39
CA LYS A 98 -3.19 -18.37 1.86
C LYS A 98 -2.63 -17.85 0.53
N ASP A 99 -3.48 -17.34 -0.34
CA ASP A 99 -3.13 -16.76 -1.64
C ASP A 99 -2.10 -15.62 -1.55
N ILE A 100 -2.37 -14.60 -0.71
CA ILE A 100 -1.43 -13.49 -0.51
C ILE A 100 -0.19 -13.95 0.25
N ARG A 101 -0.33 -14.90 1.20
CA ARG A 101 0.82 -15.49 1.89
C ARG A 101 1.78 -16.17 0.92
N ASP A 102 1.26 -17.01 0.03
CA ASP A 102 2.06 -17.72 -0.98
C ASP A 102 2.68 -16.71 -1.96
N TYR A 103 1.94 -15.67 -2.34
CA TYR A 103 2.45 -14.59 -3.18
C TYR A 103 3.64 -13.85 -2.54
N VAL A 104 3.55 -13.47 -1.26
CA VAL A 104 4.62 -12.70 -0.58
C VAL A 104 5.83 -13.55 -0.21
N THR A 105 5.62 -14.81 0.15
CA THR A 105 6.70 -15.74 0.53
C THR A 105 7.39 -16.40 -0.67
N ASN A 106 6.87 -16.24 -1.90
CA ASN A 106 7.57 -16.68 -3.11
C ASN A 106 8.95 -16.02 -3.24
N THR A 107 9.95 -16.84 -3.58
CA THR A 107 11.36 -16.43 -3.74
C THR A 107 11.93 -16.65 -5.14
N GLN A 108 11.18 -17.25 -6.07
CA GLN A 108 11.76 -17.72 -7.34
C GLN A 108 10.98 -17.33 -8.59
N ARG A 109 9.66 -17.18 -8.49
CA ARG A 109 8.78 -16.96 -9.63
C ARG A 109 8.54 -15.47 -9.86
N CYS A 110 8.24 -15.08 -11.10
CA CYS A 110 7.83 -13.71 -11.41
C CYS A 110 6.54 -13.37 -10.66
N ARG A 111 6.50 -12.21 -10.00
CA ARG A 111 5.30 -11.74 -9.30
C ARG A 111 4.09 -11.66 -10.23
N ARG A 112 4.27 -11.14 -11.44
CA ARG A 112 3.20 -10.99 -12.44
C ARG A 112 2.72 -12.33 -12.99
N GLU A 113 3.57 -13.35 -13.05
CA GLU A 113 3.13 -14.70 -13.44
C GLU A 113 2.19 -15.31 -12.38
N ILE A 114 2.61 -15.29 -11.11
CA ILE A 114 1.75 -15.75 -9.99
C ILE A 114 0.41 -14.99 -10.02
N PHE A 115 0.49 -13.69 -10.26
CA PHE A 115 -0.68 -12.81 -10.32
C PHE A 115 -1.67 -13.21 -11.40
N LEU A 116 -1.20 -13.44 -12.63
CA LEU A 116 -2.05 -13.74 -13.78
C LEU A 116 -2.62 -15.16 -13.76
N GLU A 117 -1.92 -16.11 -13.13
CA GLU A 117 -2.39 -17.48 -12.95
C GLU A 117 -3.70 -17.55 -12.16
N VAL A 118 -3.92 -16.65 -11.20
CA VAL A 118 -5.17 -16.60 -10.40
C VAL A 118 -6.39 -16.28 -11.26
N TYR A 119 -6.19 -15.62 -12.41
CA TYR A 119 -7.26 -15.21 -13.32
C TYR A 119 -7.26 -15.99 -14.65
N ASP A 120 -6.67 -17.19 -14.67
CA ASP A 120 -6.53 -18.02 -15.88
C ASP A 120 -5.96 -17.24 -17.09
N SER A 121 -5.10 -16.26 -16.80
CA SER A 121 -4.56 -15.32 -17.78
C SER A 121 -3.14 -15.69 -18.18
N LYS A 122 -2.77 -15.34 -19.42
CA LYS A 122 -1.46 -15.68 -20.01
C LYS A 122 -0.32 -14.89 -19.35
N PRO A 123 0.92 -15.43 -19.36
CA PRO A 123 2.07 -14.80 -18.72
C PRO A 123 2.41 -13.42 -19.32
N SER A 124 3.06 -12.60 -18.50
CA SER A 124 3.49 -11.23 -18.84
C SER A 124 4.26 -11.17 -20.16
N THR A 125 3.80 -10.33 -21.09
CA THR A 125 4.48 -10.02 -22.36
C THR A 125 5.41 -8.80 -22.25
N ILE A 126 5.58 -8.25 -21.04
CA ILE A 126 6.32 -7.01 -20.81
C ILE A 126 7.79 -7.21 -21.21
N GLN A 127 8.27 -6.31 -22.07
CA GLN A 127 9.68 -6.17 -22.38
C GLN A 127 10.12 -4.72 -22.15
N PRO A 128 11.30 -4.48 -21.56
CA PRO A 128 12.23 -5.48 -21.02
C PRO A 128 11.72 -6.12 -19.71
N LYS A 129 12.09 -7.38 -19.42
CA LYS A 129 11.57 -8.09 -18.24
C LYS A 129 11.98 -7.44 -16.91
N HIS A 130 13.07 -6.68 -16.83
CA HIS A 130 13.53 -6.08 -15.57
C HIS A 130 12.62 -4.98 -15.02
N THR A 131 11.69 -4.46 -15.81
CA THR A 131 10.66 -3.52 -15.34
C THR A 131 9.41 -4.24 -14.81
N CYS A 132 9.39 -5.59 -14.89
CA CYS A 132 8.23 -6.40 -14.54
C CYS A 132 8.02 -6.50 -13.03
N CYS A 133 9.04 -6.92 -12.28
CA CYS A 133 9.03 -7.07 -10.82
C CYS A 133 10.45 -7.24 -10.26
N ASP A 134 10.58 -7.23 -8.94
CA ASP A 134 11.79 -7.51 -8.15
C ASP A 134 12.58 -8.73 -8.66
N PHE A 135 11.93 -9.90 -8.80
CA PHE A 135 12.62 -11.12 -9.25
C PHE A 135 13.07 -11.08 -10.71
N CYS A 136 12.29 -10.47 -11.60
CA CYS A 136 12.70 -10.33 -12.99
C CYS A 136 13.83 -9.31 -13.14
N HIS A 137 13.89 -8.31 -12.27
CA HIS A 137 15.01 -7.37 -12.19
C HIS A 137 16.28 -8.07 -11.72
N GLN A 138 16.21 -8.86 -10.65
CA GLN A 138 17.37 -9.61 -10.12
C GLN A 138 17.99 -10.60 -11.11
N LYS A 139 17.17 -11.19 -11.99
CA LYS A 139 17.62 -12.13 -13.03
C LYS A 139 18.01 -11.45 -14.35
N CYS A 140 18.06 -10.12 -14.38
CA CYS A 140 18.33 -9.38 -15.60
C CYS A 140 19.83 -9.29 -15.93
N GLU A 141 20.17 -9.41 -17.21
CA GLU A 141 21.54 -9.32 -17.73
C GLU A 141 21.75 -8.13 -18.68
N CYS A 142 20.86 -7.12 -18.67
CA CYS A 142 20.87 -6.05 -19.68
C CYS A 142 21.98 -5.00 -19.51
N GLY A 143 22.74 -5.01 -18.40
CA GLY A 143 23.90 -4.14 -18.17
C GLY A 143 23.60 -2.64 -17.96
N ASN A 144 22.35 -2.20 -18.06
CA ASN A 144 21.92 -0.81 -17.83
C ASN A 144 20.54 -0.73 -17.15
N CYS A 145 20.32 -1.62 -16.17
CA CYS A 145 19.10 -1.62 -15.39
C CYS A 145 19.20 -0.60 -14.25
N GLU A 146 18.43 0.48 -14.34
CA GLU A 146 18.14 1.32 -13.17
C GLU A 146 17.14 0.57 -12.29
N SER A 147 17.43 0.44 -10.99
CA SER A 147 16.44 -0.09 -10.05
C SER A 147 15.23 0.88 -10.09
N PRO A 148 13.99 0.40 -10.30
CA PRO A 148 12.85 1.31 -10.41
C PRO A 148 12.50 2.00 -9.08
N ASP A 149 13.03 1.52 -7.96
CA ASP A 149 12.71 2.03 -6.63
C ASP A 149 13.97 2.31 -5.81
N PHE A 150 14.33 3.60 -5.74
CA PHE A 150 15.28 4.16 -4.79
C PHE A 150 15.02 3.75 -3.33
N LEU A 151 13.77 3.38 -3.00
CA LEU A 151 13.39 2.88 -1.68
C LEU A 151 13.96 1.49 -1.39
N VAL A 152 14.11 0.65 -2.42
CA VAL A 152 14.76 -0.66 -2.25
C VAL A 152 16.23 -0.44 -1.88
N ASP A 153 16.90 0.47 -2.59
CA ASP A 153 18.29 0.83 -2.29
C ASP A 153 18.42 1.46 -0.89
N LEU A 154 17.50 2.36 -0.51
CA LEU A 154 17.48 3.01 0.81
C LEU A 154 17.17 2.04 1.96
N LEU A 155 16.33 1.04 1.73
CA LEU A 155 16.01 0.01 2.72
C LEU A 155 17.12 -1.03 2.84
N GLN A 156 17.82 -1.32 1.75
CA GLN A 156 18.99 -2.21 1.72
C GLN A 156 20.26 -1.53 2.24
N SER A 157 20.36 -0.20 2.14
CA SER A 157 21.47 0.59 2.69
C SER A 157 21.30 0.94 4.18
N ARG A 158 20.15 0.63 4.78
CA ARG A 158 19.99 0.71 6.23
C ARG A 158 20.61 -0.56 6.82
N ASP A 159 21.87 -0.43 7.22
CA ASP A 159 22.49 -1.32 8.19
C ASP A 159 21.49 -1.60 9.33
N GLU A 160 21.44 -2.87 9.73
CA GLU A 160 20.57 -3.46 10.75
C GLU A 160 20.09 -2.44 11.79
N ILE A 161 18.84 -1.99 11.66
CA ILE A 161 18.14 -1.50 12.85
C ILE A 161 17.91 -2.75 13.69
N GLU A 162 18.80 -2.99 14.65
CA GLU A 162 18.58 -3.93 15.74
C GLU A 162 17.25 -3.55 16.39
N LEU A 163 16.19 -4.25 16.00
CA LEU A 163 14.96 -4.26 16.77
C LEU A 163 15.36 -4.90 18.10
N PRO A 164 15.24 -4.19 19.24
CA PRO A 164 15.56 -4.80 20.52
C PRO A 164 14.76 -6.09 20.64
N ASP A 165 15.45 -7.17 21.02
CA ASP A 165 14.83 -8.45 21.33
C ASP A 165 13.71 -8.16 22.32
N ASN A 166 12.48 -8.20 21.82
CA ASN A 166 11.31 -7.97 22.65
C ASN A 166 11.25 -9.16 23.60
N GLU A 167 11.72 -8.95 24.83
CA GLU A 167 11.28 -9.68 26.00
C GLU A 167 9.80 -9.99 25.83
N LEU A 168 9.44 -11.24 26.13
CA LEU A 168 8.06 -11.69 26.22
C LEU A 168 7.29 -10.70 27.09
N ILE A 169 6.57 -9.77 26.45
CA ILE A 169 5.55 -8.99 27.12
C ILE A 169 4.47 -10.00 27.42
N ASN A 170 4.47 -10.46 28.67
CA ASN A 170 3.47 -11.32 29.25
C ASN A 170 2.08 -10.75 28.94
N ASP A 171 1.20 -11.65 28.53
CA ASP A 171 -0.24 -11.44 28.48
C ASP A 171 -0.73 -10.96 29.85
N GLU A 172 -0.92 -9.65 30.05
CA GLU A 172 -1.70 -9.06 31.15
C GLU A 172 -1.83 -7.53 30.98
N VAL A 173 -2.59 -7.11 29.96
CA VAL A 173 -3.34 -5.84 30.03
C VAL A 173 -4.65 -6.01 29.25
N GLU A 174 -5.59 -6.72 29.87
CA GLU A 174 -7.01 -6.44 29.65
C GLU A 174 -7.28 -5.06 30.24
N GLU A 175 -7.29 -4.03 29.40
CA GLU A 175 -7.89 -2.75 29.76
C GLU A 175 -9.13 -2.52 28.91
N GLN A 176 -10.25 -2.78 29.57
CA GLN A 176 -11.62 -2.34 29.32
C GLN A 176 -11.74 -1.23 28.26
N VAL A 177 -12.11 -1.62 27.04
CA VAL A 177 -12.87 -0.74 26.15
C VAL A 177 -14.32 -1.22 26.22
N GLU A 178 -15.02 -0.80 27.26
CA GLU A 178 -16.48 -0.84 27.28
C GLU A 178 -16.99 0.02 26.11
N CYS A 179 -17.60 -0.63 25.14
CA CYS A 179 -18.45 0.01 24.16
C CYS A 179 -19.60 0.70 24.91
N ARG A 180 -19.49 2.02 25.13
CA ARG A 180 -20.63 2.83 25.58
C ARG A 180 -21.69 2.81 24.48
N GLU A 181 -22.77 2.09 24.74
CA GLU A 181 -24.03 2.26 24.03
C GLU A 181 -24.47 3.73 24.22
N GLY A 182 -24.72 4.43 23.11
CA GLY A 182 -25.23 5.79 23.15
C GLY A 182 -26.66 5.77 23.68
N GLU A 183 -26.88 6.41 24.82
CA GLU A 183 -28.21 6.71 25.34
C GLU A 183 -28.95 7.62 24.34
N SER A 184 -30.19 7.25 24.05
CA SER A 184 -31.15 8.03 23.29
C SER A 184 -31.54 9.29 24.06
N GLU A 185 -31.12 10.46 23.58
CA GLU A 185 -31.70 11.73 24.00
C GLU A 185 -33.12 11.84 23.40
N SER A 186 -34.10 11.97 24.30
CA SER A 186 -35.49 12.26 23.98
C SER A 186 -35.66 13.76 23.77
N GLU A 187 -36.23 14.14 22.63
CA GLU A 187 -36.71 15.51 22.37
C GLU A 187 -37.93 15.83 23.28
N PRO A 188 -38.10 17.08 23.75
CA PRO A 188 -39.28 17.47 24.50
C PRO A 188 -40.46 17.78 23.56
N GLU A 189 -41.64 17.26 23.91
CA GLU A 189 -42.91 17.49 23.22
C GLU A 189 -43.36 18.97 23.30
N ILE A 190 -43.95 19.46 22.21
CA ILE A 190 -44.89 20.61 22.17
C ILE A 190 -46.28 20.02 21.93
#